data_AF-A0A370CF63-F1
#
_entry.id   AF-A0A370CF63-F1
#
_cell.length_a   1.000
_cell.length_b   1.000
_cell.length_c   1.000
_cell.angle_alpha   90.00
_cell.angle_beta   90.00
_cell.angle_gamma   90.00
#
_symmetry.space_group_name_H-M   'P 1'
#
loop_
_entity.id
_entity.type
_entity.pdbx_description
1 polymer ?
#
loop_
_entity_poly.entity_id
_entity_poly.type
_entity_poly.pdbx_seq_one_letter_code
_entity_poly.pdbx_strand_id
1 'polypeptide(L)'
;MLKIIASEKVIRPGIYNLSAEDYHQGPGISRSALMAFKRSPYHYWYKYLNPDYITEQETACQALGNALHTYVLEPDEFEKRYFVMPKFNKVTKDGIERWQKIKSELGKKETLSVHQYQTLQHMVASLKKNKLATQLIEKAKIEQSLYWTDPDTDILCKCRPDILRSNLVADLKTTKDGSEWAFSKTIHEYGYHIQAAMIQEALKILKNIIIKEFIFLIIEKSAPYATSIYPLDQASLEQGRCEFKKLLADYKQCLETNEWSSYEIQEISLPRYAFFLNRRIIMNQALISDQGKLVRAELDMQITTAKAYPRNPDNFIQFATQLATQNEETAQSCFYCLTRKSKDGKVTEIKGASIRLAEIAAASWGNLHAASRIVENDGKAITAEGVAWDLERNVRISSQVKRSIVTASGATYGSDMQTLTGNAASSIALRNAIFKVIPKALIDRVYEKAVKYAVGDQKTLSNRRNIVFNRFKQLGIEPSKIFRFFNKATIEEFTLADLENLMGIGTSIKDGYLEIDKAFVLDEETTPLNVEERVKNLLNN
;
A
#
# COMPACT_ATOMS: atom_id res chain seq x y z
N MET A 1 50.37 -13.42 18.51
CA MET A 1 50.03 -14.83 18.27
C MET A 1 48.65 -15.08 18.88
N LEU A 2 47.60 -14.66 18.17
CA LEU A 2 46.20 -14.72 18.61
C LEU A 2 45.73 -16.17 18.52
N LYS A 3 45.32 -16.75 19.65
CA LYS A 3 44.63 -18.04 19.66
C LYS A 3 43.27 -17.85 18.96
N ILE A 4 43.17 -18.34 17.74
CA ILE A 4 41.92 -18.76 17.11
C ILE A 4 41.32 -19.79 18.06
N ILE A 5 40.32 -19.39 18.85
CA ILE A 5 39.40 -20.35 19.48
C ILE A 5 38.10 -20.28 18.66
N ALA A 6 38.22 -20.66 17.39
CA ALA A 6 37.10 -21.24 16.67
C ALA A 6 37.13 -22.72 17.07
N SER A 7 36.11 -23.18 17.78
CA SER A 7 35.92 -24.63 17.93
C SER A 7 35.77 -25.20 16.52
N GLU A 8 36.67 -26.11 16.15
CA GLU A 8 36.77 -26.75 14.84
C GLU A 8 35.57 -27.70 14.59
N LYS A 9 34.36 -27.16 14.45
CA LYS A 9 33.31 -27.79 13.67
C LYS A 9 33.25 -27.04 12.35
N VAL A 10 33.97 -27.55 11.34
CA VAL A 10 33.86 -27.05 9.96
C VAL A 10 32.46 -27.42 9.45
N ILE A 11 31.49 -26.53 9.68
CA ILE A 11 30.13 -26.68 9.11
C ILE A 11 30.20 -26.24 7.65
N ARG A 12 29.78 -27.13 6.75
CA ARG A 12 29.66 -26.85 5.32
C ARG A 12 28.24 -26.38 5.00
N PRO A 13 28.02 -25.70 3.85
CA PRO A 13 26.67 -25.46 3.35
C PRO A 13 25.84 -26.74 3.31
N GLY A 14 24.62 -26.69 3.84
CA GLY A 14 23.78 -27.87 4.01
C GLY A 14 22.61 -27.67 4.97
N ILE A 15 21.84 -28.73 5.15
CA ILE A 15 20.69 -28.79 6.04
C ILE A 15 20.97 -29.79 7.15
N TYR A 16 20.78 -29.36 8.39
CA TYR A 16 21.15 -30.12 9.57
C TYR A 16 20.02 -30.12 10.60
N ASN A 17 19.93 -31.21 11.37
CA ASN A 17 19.09 -31.30 12.57
C ASN A 17 20.00 -31.10 13.79
N LEU A 18 20.40 -29.85 14.05
CA LEU A 18 21.26 -29.51 15.18
C LEU A 18 20.40 -29.21 16.42
N SER A 19 20.96 -29.46 17.60
CA SER A 19 20.42 -28.90 18.84
C SER A 19 20.36 -27.37 18.76
N ALA A 20 19.48 -26.73 19.52
CA ALA A 20 19.42 -25.27 19.58
C ALA A 20 20.77 -24.68 20.02
N GLU A 21 21.42 -25.30 21.01
CA GLU A 21 22.74 -24.91 21.52
C GLU A 21 23.82 -24.98 20.42
N ASP A 22 23.94 -26.12 19.72
CA ASP A 22 24.91 -26.29 18.63
C ASP A 22 24.67 -25.28 17.49
N TYR A 23 23.41 -24.99 17.16
CA TYR A 23 23.08 -23.99 16.13
C TYR A 23 23.49 -22.58 16.54
N HIS A 24 23.19 -22.18 17.78
CA HIS A 24 23.54 -20.85 18.27
C HIS A 24 25.06 -20.64 18.33
N GLN A 25 25.81 -21.66 18.75
CA GLN A 25 27.27 -21.64 18.80
C GLN A 25 27.95 -21.87 17.44
N GLY A 26 27.23 -22.38 16.44
CA GLY A 26 27.78 -22.66 15.11
C GLY A 26 28.31 -21.42 14.37
N PRO A 27 29.23 -21.59 13.40
CA PRO A 27 29.79 -20.47 12.62
C PRO A 27 28.75 -19.82 11.69
N GLY A 28 29.08 -18.65 11.13
CA GLY A 28 28.28 -18.00 10.10
C GLY A 28 27.30 -16.94 10.62
N ILE A 29 26.95 -16.02 9.72
CA ILE A 29 26.13 -14.86 10.05
C ILE A 29 24.65 -15.24 10.13
N SER A 30 24.01 -14.92 11.25
CA SER A 30 22.58 -15.13 11.47
C SER A 30 21.80 -13.82 11.39
N ARG A 31 20.47 -13.89 11.27
CA ARG A 31 19.60 -12.70 11.34
C ARG A 31 19.82 -11.88 12.62
N SER A 32 20.00 -12.52 13.77
CA SER A 32 20.28 -11.81 15.04
C SER A 32 21.59 -11.04 14.97
N ALA A 33 22.61 -11.65 14.37
CA ALA A 33 23.92 -11.05 14.22
C ALA A 33 23.88 -9.88 13.22
N LEU A 34 23.18 -10.05 12.09
CA LEU A 34 22.93 -8.96 11.13
C LEU A 34 22.13 -7.81 11.73
N MET A 35 21.17 -8.06 12.63
CA MET A 35 20.43 -6.98 13.28
C MET A 35 21.32 -6.20 14.26
N ALA A 36 22.26 -6.85 14.95
CA ALA A 36 23.27 -6.14 15.74
C ALA A 36 24.17 -5.30 14.82
N PHE A 37 24.57 -5.82 13.67
CA PHE A 37 25.35 -5.09 12.67
C PHE A 37 24.58 -3.91 12.06
N LYS A 38 23.29 -4.10 11.71
CA LYS A 38 22.39 -3.05 11.21
C LYS A 38 22.26 -1.89 12.21
N ARG A 39 22.33 -2.17 13.52
CA ARG A 39 22.37 -1.13 14.55
C ARG A 39 23.65 -0.29 14.47
N SER A 40 24.80 -0.95 14.30
CA SER A 40 26.08 -0.39 13.85
C SER A 40 27.12 -1.53 13.76
N PRO A 41 28.19 -1.42 12.95
CA PRO A 41 29.29 -2.38 12.94
C PRO A 41 29.87 -2.66 14.34
N TYR A 42 30.04 -1.63 15.19
CA TYR A 42 30.57 -1.79 16.54
C TYR A 42 29.68 -2.67 17.46
N HIS A 43 28.36 -2.59 17.34
CA HIS A 43 27.43 -3.42 18.13
C HIS A 43 27.56 -4.91 17.78
N TYR A 44 27.81 -5.22 16.50
CA TYR A 44 28.16 -6.59 16.11
C TYR A 44 29.49 -7.01 16.71
N TRP A 45 30.54 -6.20 16.52
CA TRP A 45 31.88 -6.50 17.06
C TRP A 45 31.83 -6.73 18.57
N TYR A 46 31.18 -5.83 19.31
CA TYR A 46 31.05 -5.90 20.77
C TYR A 46 30.38 -7.19 21.25
N LYS A 47 29.37 -7.69 20.50
CA LYS A 47 28.60 -8.88 20.91
C LYS A 47 29.22 -10.20 20.44
N TYR A 48 29.83 -10.21 19.26
CA TYR A 48 30.23 -11.45 18.58
C TYR A 48 31.74 -11.64 18.44
N LEU A 49 32.53 -10.56 18.51
CA LEU A 49 33.98 -10.59 18.31
C LEU A 49 34.79 -10.15 19.53
N ASN A 50 34.21 -9.34 20.41
CA ASN A 50 34.88 -8.87 21.62
C ASN A 50 35.13 -10.03 22.59
N PRO A 51 36.40 -10.36 22.93
CA PRO A 51 36.72 -11.45 23.84
C PRO A 51 36.22 -11.22 25.27
N ASP A 52 36.00 -9.95 25.64
CA ASP A 52 35.56 -9.55 26.98
C ASP A 52 34.03 -9.37 27.08
N TYR A 53 33.27 -9.80 26.06
CA TYR A 53 31.82 -9.69 26.08
C TYR A 53 31.21 -10.52 27.21
N ILE A 54 30.39 -9.86 28.04
CA ILE A 54 29.62 -10.50 29.11
C ILE A 54 28.26 -10.89 28.54
N THR A 55 27.96 -12.20 28.54
CA THR A 55 26.67 -12.71 28.07
C THR A 55 25.52 -12.12 28.86
N GLU A 56 24.63 -11.41 28.16
CA GLU A 56 23.38 -10.88 28.70
C GLU A 56 22.49 -12.03 29.21
N GLN A 57 21.89 -11.83 30.40
CA GLN A 57 20.86 -12.75 30.89
C GLN A 57 19.57 -12.52 30.12
N GLU A 58 18.88 -13.62 29.81
CA GLU A 58 17.63 -13.58 29.08
C GLU A 58 16.52 -12.87 29.88
N THR A 59 15.79 -11.97 29.23
CA THR A 59 14.65 -11.29 29.87
C THR A 59 13.49 -12.25 30.08
N ALA A 60 12.66 -12.02 31.10
CA ALA A 60 11.47 -12.86 31.35
C ALA A 60 10.52 -12.97 30.14
N CYS A 61 10.45 -11.91 29.31
CA CYS A 61 9.65 -11.87 28.09
C CYS A 61 10.21 -12.73 26.95
N GLN A 62 11.54 -12.89 26.88
CA GLN A 62 12.22 -13.77 25.93
C GLN A 62 12.11 -15.22 26.40
N ALA A 63 12.36 -15.47 27.70
CA ALA A 63 12.28 -16.81 28.28
C ALA A 63 10.89 -17.43 28.10
N LEU A 64 9.81 -16.66 28.31
CA LEU A 64 8.44 -17.13 28.04
C LEU A 64 8.21 -17.41 26.55
N GLY A 65 8.79 -16.59 25.67
CA GLY A 65 8.72 -16.77 24.21
C GLY A 65 9.40 -18.07 23.78
N ASN A 66 10.63 -18.31 24.24
CA ASN A 66 11.40 -19.53 23.97
C ASN A 66 10.72 -20.78 24.54
N ALA A 67 10.17 -20.69 25.75
CA ALA A 67 9.41 -21.76 26.36
C ALA A 67 8.17 -22.13 25.54
N LEU A 68 7.39 -21.13 25.09
CA LEU A 68 6.25 -21.37 24.21
C LEU A 68 6.69 -22.03 22.91
N HIS A 69 7.76 -21.51 22.30
CA HIS A 69 8.31 -22.00 21.04
C HIS A 69 8.67 -23.48 21.13
N THR A 70 9.44 -23.85 22.17
CA THR A 70 9.77 -25.25 22.47
C THR A 70 8.50 -26.07 22.75
N TYR A 71 7.54 -25.57 23.54
CA TYR A 71 6.33 -26.32 23.86
C TYR A 71 5.45 -26.61 22.64
N VAL A 72 5.36 -25.66 21.71
CA VAL A 72 4.50 -25.76 20.51
C VAL A 72 5.18 -26.60 19.43
N LEU A 73 6.48 -26.41 19.21
CA LEU A 73 7.20 -26.98 18.08
C LEU A 73 8.00 -28.24 18.42
N GLU A 74 8.56 -28.30 19.63
CA GLU A 74 9.39 -29.42 20.11
C GLU A 74 8.87 -29.96 21.48
N PRO A 75 7.62 -30.45 21.58
CA PRO A 75 7.01 -30.82 22.86
C PRO A 75 7.82 -31.87 23.66
N ASP A 76 8.48 -32.81 22.97
CA ASP A 76 9.32 -33.84 23.59
C ASP A 76 10.61 -33.27 24.21
N GLU A 77 11.04 -32.09 23.77
CA GLU A 77 12.21 -31.38 24.30
C GLU A 77 11.84 -30.45 25.46
N PHE A 78 10.56 -30.06 25.58
CA PHE A 78 10.12 -29.13 26.60
C PHE A 78 10.41 -29.63 28.02
N GLU A 79 10.05 -30.88 28.33
CA GLU A 79 10.30 -31.46 29.66
C GLU A 79 11.78 -31.70 29.95
N LYS A 80 12.62 -31.79 28.91
CA LYS A 80 14.07 -31.92 29.04
C LYS A 80 14.72 -30.58 29.34
N ARG A 81 14.20 -29.48 28.78
CA ARG A 81 14.77 -28.13 28.88
C ARG A 81 14.20 -27.32 30.05
N TYR A 82 12.93 -27.50 30.40
CA TYR A 82 12.24 -26.66 31.39
C TYR A 82 11.81 -27.43 32.64
N PHE A 83 11.87 -26.75 33.79
CA PHE A 83 11.35 -27.23 35.07
C PHE A 83 10.37 -26.21 35.65
N VAL A 84 9.15 -26.65 35.97
CA VAL A 84 8.13 -25.78 36.57
C VAL A 84 8.37 -25.69 38.08
N MET A 85 8.87 -24.53 38.52
CA MET A 85 9.19 -24.26 39.91
C MET A 85 7.91 -24.15 40.75
N PRO A 86 7.67 -25.05 41.72
CA PRO A 86 6.51 -24.96 42.61
C PRO A 86 6.63 -23.75 43.55
N LYS A 87 5.49 -23.20 44.00
CA LYS A 87 5.48 -22.14 45.02
C LYS A 87 5.72 -22.75 46.40
N PHE A 88 6.76 -22.31 47.10
CA PHE A 88 7.01 -22.64 48.51
C PHE A 88 7.91 -21.56 49.15
N ASN A 89 7.87 -21.44 50.47
CA ASN A 89 8.71 -20.51 51.22
C ASN A 89 10.12 -21.10 51.35
N LYS A 90 11.17 -20.38 50.91
CA LYS A 90 12.56 -20.87 50.94
C LYS A 90 13.27 -20.68 52.29
N VAL A 91 12.61 -20.08 53.28
CA VAL A 91 13.22 -19.82 54.61
C VAL A 91 12.68 -20.71 55.73
N THR A 92 11.62 -21.48 55.49
CA THR A 92 11.16 -22.49 56.45
C THR A 92 12.00 -23.75 56.36
N LYS A 93 12.08 -24.53 57.44
CA LYS A 93 12.84 -25.80 57.48
C LYS A 93 12.42 -26.74 56.34
N ASP A 94 11.12 -27.00 56.20
CA ASP A 94 10.53 -27.79 55.12
C ASP A 94 10.83 -27.21 53.72
N GLY A 95 10.88 -25.89 53.62
CA GLY A 95 11.17 -25.19 52.37
C GLY A 95 12.62 -25.31 51.93
N ILE A 96 13.56 -25.31 52.88
CA ILE A 96 14.98 -25.52 52.63
C ILE A 96 15.22 -26.97 52.18
N GLU A 97 14.63 -27.95 52.87
CA GLU A 97 14.71 -29.37 52.48
C GLU A 97 14.13 -29.59 51.07
N ARG A 98 12.97 -28.99 50.78
CA ARG A 98 12.34 -29.05 49.45
C ARG A 98 13.19 -28.37 48.37
N TRP A 99 13.83 -27.24 48.67
CA TRP A 99 14.76 -26.58 47.75
C TRP A 99 15.99 -27.44 47.46
N GLN A 100 16.57 -28.10 48.47
CA GLN A 100 17.71 -28.99 48.28
C GLN A 100 17.36 -30.16 47.35
N LYS A 101 16.18 -30.77 47.53
CA LYS A 101 15.68 -31.82 46.64
C LYS A 101 15.50 -31.32 45.21
N ILE A 102 14.81 -30.19 45.02
CA ILE A 102 14.61 -29.58 43.69
C ILE A 102 15.95 -29.21 43.04
N LYS A 103 16.90 -28.65 43.80
CA LYS A 103 18.23 -28.27 43.30
C LYS A 103 19.00 -29.48 42.76
N SER A 104 18.84 -30.65 43.38
CA SER A 104 19.44 -31.89 42.89
C SER A 104 18.80 -32.41 41.59
N GLU A 105 17.51 -32.16 41.39
CA GLU A 105 16.73 -32.58 40.20
C GLU A 105 16.80 -31.56 39.04
N LEU A 106 17.09 -30.28 39.33
CA LEU A 106 17.04 -29.18 38.35
C LEU A 106 18.09 -29.32 37.24
N GLY A 107 19.29 -29.81 37.57
CA GLY A 107 20.38 -29.95 36.60
C GLY A 107 20.68 -28.65 35.84
N LYS A 108 20.68 -28.71 34.51
CA LYS A 108 20.85 -27.56 33.59
C LYS A 108 19.52 -26.98 33.08
N LYS A 109 18.37 -27.40 33.62
CA LYS A 109 17.06 -26.97 33.13
C LYS A 109 16.77 -25.51 33.48
N GLU A 110 16.12 -24.83 32.57
CA GLU A 110 15.57 -23.49 32.80
C GLU A 110 14.31 -23.56 33.65
N THR A 111 14.13 -22.59 34.55
CA THR A 111 12.99 -22.60 35.47
C THR A 111 11.86 -21.71 34.99
N LEU A 112 10.64 -22.24 35.00
CA LEU A 112 9.40 -21.47 34.81
C LEU A 112 8.62 -21.43 36.12
N SER A 113 8.05 -20.28 36.48
CA SER A 113 7.09 -20.23 37.58
C SER A 113 5.78 -20.93 37.22
N VAL A 114 5.03 -21.41 38.21
CA VAL A 114 3.67 -21.97 38.01
C VAL A 114 2.78 -21.02 37.19
N HIS A 115 2.85 -19.72 37.45
CA HIS A 115 2.06 -18.72 36.72
C HIS A 115 2.48 -18.63 35.25
N GLN A 116 3.78 -18.58 34.96
CA GLN A 116 4.28 -18.59 33.58
C GLN A 116 3.85 -19.85 32.83
N TYR A 117 3.92 -21.01 33.49
CA TYR A 117 3.48 -22.27 32.89
C TYR A 117 1.97 -22.26 32.58
N GLN A 118 1.14 -21.75 33.50
CA GLN A 118 -0.30 -21.57 33.25
C GLN A 118 -0.58 -20.60 32.09
N THR A 119 0.14 -19.47 32.02
CA THR A 119 0.04 -18.53 30.88
C THR A 119 0.39 -19.24 29.57
N LEU A 120 1.49 -19.99 29.54
CA LEU A 120 1.90 -20.77 28.38
C LEU A 120 0.82 -21.76 27.95
N GLN A 121 0.22 -22.49 28.89
CA GLN A 121 -0.89 -23.42 28.59
C GLN A 121 -2.09 -22.71 27.96
N HIS A 122 -2.45 -21.52 28.43
CA HIS A 122 -3.53 -20.74 27.83
C HIS A 122 -3.21 -20.25 26.41
N MET A 123 -1.97 -19.81 26.18
CA MET A 123 -1.50 -19.41 24.84
C MET A 123 -1.57 -20.58 23.86
N VAL A 124 -1.10 -21.76 24.27
CA VAL A 124 -1.16 -22.97 23.45
C VAL A 124 -2.61 -23.39 23.18
N ALA A 125 -3.48 -23.29 24.18
CA ALA A 125 -4.90 -23.58 24.01
C ALA A 125 -5.58 -22.64 23.00
N SER A 126 -5.17 -21.37 22.96
CA SER A 126 -5.64 -20.41 21.95
C SER A 126 -5.20 -20.80 20.54
N LEU A 127 -3.91 -21.12 20.36
CA LEU A 127 -3.39 -21.56 19.06
C LEU A 127 -4.06 -22.83 18.57
N LYS A 128 -4.28 -23.83 19.43
CA LYS A 128 -4.95 -25.08 19.07
C LYS A 128 -6.40 -24.90 18.62
N LYS A 129 -7.09 -23.82 19.04
CA LYS A 129 -8.43 -23.49 18.55
C LYS A 129 -8.41 -22.99 17.10
N ASN A 130 -7.30 -22.44 16.64
CA ASN A 130 -7.14 -22.01 15.25
C ASN A 130 -6.72 -23.20 14.38
N LYS A 131 -7.68 -23.73 13.60
CA LYS A 131 -7.45 -24.90 12.73
C LYS A 131 -6.29 -24.69 11.75
N LEU A 132 -6.19 -23.50 11.16
CA LEU A 132 -5.15 -23.18 10.19
C LEU A 132 -3.76 -23.14 10.84
N ALA A 133 -3.65 -22.58 12.06
CA ALA A 133 -2.41 -22.58 12.84
C ALA A 133 -1.92 -24.00 13.13
N THR A 134 -2.82 -24.89 13.58
CA THR A 134 -2.50 -26.29 13.85
C THR A 134 -2.06 -27.02 12.58
N GLN A 135 -2.75 -26.80 11.46
CA GLN A 135 -2.38 -27.41 10.16
C GLN A 135 -1.03 -26.93 9.61
N LEU A 136 -0.61 -25.71 9.92
CA LEU A 136 0.72 -25.21 9.54
C LEU A 136 1.83 -25.98 10.26
N ILE A 137 1.61 -26.36 11.52
CA ILE A 137 2.61 -27.06 12.36
C ILE A 137 2.59 -28.57 12.08
N GLU A 138 1.42 -29.17 11.91
CA GLU A 138 1.27 -30.61 11.68
C GLU A 138 2.05 -31.08 10.44
N LYS A 139 2.88 -32.12 10.63
CA LYS A 139 3.70 -32.76 9.57
C LYS A 139 4.72 -31.83 8.91
N ALA A 140 4.96 -30.63 9.46
CA ALA A 140 6.02 -29.76 9.01
C ALA A 140 7.40 -30.23 9.50
N LYS A 141 8.45 -29.80 8.81
CA LYS A 141 9.82 -29.93 9.31
C LYS A 141 10.08 -28.76 10.24
N ILE A 142 10.30 -29.08 11.50
CA ILE A 142 10.45 -28.10 12.57
C ILE A 142 11.93 -27.81 12.81
N GLU A 143 12.26 -26.53 13.02
CA GLU A 143 13.55 -26.10 13.57
C GLU A 143 14.78 -26.61 12.79
N GLN A 144 14.68 -26.76 11.46
CA GLN A 144 15.78 -27.25 10.63
C GLN A 144 16.86 -26.17 10.48
N SER A 145 18.12 -26.51 10.75
CA SER A 145 19.23 -25.58 10.59
C SER A 145 19.71 -25.57 9.13
N LEU A 146 19.72 -24.39 8.52
CA LEU A 146 20.17 -24.15 7.15
C LEU A 146 21.47 -23.34 7.18
N TYR A 147 22.49 -23.83 6.49
CA TYR A 147 23.75 -23.14 6.28
C TYR A 147 24.00 -23.00 4.78
N TRP A 148 24.36 -21.81 4.31
CA TRP A 148 24.71 -21.59 2.91
C TRP A 148 25.80 -20.54 2.81
N THR A 149 26.60 -20.62 1.75
CA THR A 149 27.52 -19.56 1.38
C THR A 149 26.79 -18.62 0.44
N ASP A 150 26.76 -17.33 0.77
CA ASP A 150 26.20 -16.32 -0.11
C ASP A 150 27.08 -16.16 -1.36
N PRO A 151 26.54 -16.32 -2.59
CA PRO A 151 27.35 -16.37 -3.80
C PRO A 151 28.02 -15.03 -4.16
N ASP A 152 27.47 -13.90 -3.70
CA ASP A 152 27.98 -12.58 -4.03
C ASP A 152 29.13 -12.16 -3.10
N THR A 153 29.05 -12.58 -1.83
CA THR A 153 29.99 -12.15 -0.79
C THR A 153 30.95 -13.25 -0.33
N ASP A 154 30.68 -14.52 -0.63
CA ASP A 154 31.38 -15.71 -0.11
C ASP A 154 31.27 -15.87 1.42
N ILE A 155 30.29 -15.19 2.04
CA ILE A 155 30.07 -15.25 3.48
C ILE A 155 29.18 -16.44 3.83
N LEU A 156 29.60 -17.22 4.83
CA LEU A 156 28.78 -18.27 5.40
C LEU A 156 27.63 -17.66 6.22
N CYS A 157 26.40 -17.94 5.79
CA CYS A 157 25.16 -17.54 6.43
C CYS A 157 24.48 -18.74 7.11
N LYS A 158 23.70 -18.46 8.16
CA LYS A 158 22.86 -19.45 8.83
C LYS A 158 21.46 -18.94 9.16
N CYS A 159 20.47 -19.79 9.03
CA CYS A 159 19.11 -19.55 9.50
C CYS A 159 18.46 -20.85 9.96
N ARG A 160 17.38 -20.74 10.74
CA ARG A 160 16.63 -21.87 11.28
C ARG A 160 15.14 -21.51 11.22
N PRO A 161 14.42 -21.86 10.14
CA PRO A 161 12.99 -21.67 10.09
C PRO A 161 12.30 -22.53 11.15
N ASP A 162 11.37 -21.91 11.88
CA ASP A 162 10.55 -22.57 12.90
C ASP A 162 9.74 -23.72 12.28
N ILE A 163 9.08 -23.44 11.15
CA ILE A 163 8.18 -24.37 10.45
C ILE A 163 8.48 -24.33 8.95
N LEU A 164 8.86 -25.46 8.36
CA LEU A 164 9.08 -25.62 6.92
C LEU A 164 8.20 -26.74 6.36
N ARG A 165 7.31 -26.40 5.42
CA ARG A 165 6.42 -27.36 4.75
C ARG A 165 6.41 -27.14 3.24
N SER A 166 7.08 -28.02 2.50
CA SER A 166 7.21 -27.94 1.05
C SER A 166 7.78 -26.58 0.59
N ASN A 167 6.94 -25.69 0.04
CA ASN A 167 7.25 -24.33 -0.39
C ASN A 167 6.60 -23.25 0.48
N LEU A 168 6.12 -23.61 1.67
CA LEU A 168 5.57 -22.71 2.67
C LEU A 168 6.50 -22.69 3.89
N VAL A 169 6.77 -21.50 4.39
CA VAL A 169 7.50 -21.29 5.65
C VAL A 169 6.59 -20.55 6.61
N ALA A 170 6.57 -20.99 7.86
CA ALA A 170 5.93 -20.25 8.94
C ALA A 170 6.91 -20.01 10.09
N ASP A 171 6.71 -18.87 10.76
CA ASP A 171 7.52 -18.42 11.87
C ASP A 171 6.60 -18.02 13.03
N LEU A 172 6.79 -18.66 14.17
CA LEU A 172 5.97 -18.50 15.37
C LEU A 172 6.54 -17.36 16.21
N LYS A 173 5.75 -16.32 16.42
CA LYS A 173 6.12 -15.16 17.24
C LYS A 173 5.12 -14.91 18.35
N THR A 174 5.64 -14.35 19.43
CA THR A 174 4.82 -13.82 20.52
C THR A 174 4.93 -12.31 20.59
N THR A 175 3.81 -11.64 20.82
CA THR A 175 3.74 -10.17 20.86
C THR A 175 2.82 -9.72 21.99
N LYS A 176 2.93 -8.44 22.38
CA LYS A 176 1.95 -7.83 23.28
C LYS A 176 0.66 -7.46 22.56
N ASP A 177 0.78 -7.00 21.31
CA ASP A 177 -0.32 -6.56 20.45
C ASP A 177 -0.17 -7.28 19.10
N GLY A 178 -1.14 -8.15 18.82
CA GLY A 178 -1.21 -9.00 17.64
C GLY A 178 -2.05 -8.42 16.51
N SER A 179 -2.47 -7.15 16.60
CA SER A 179 -3.14 -6.46 15.51
C SER A 179 -2.22 -6.27 14.31
N GLU A 180 -2.81 -6.26 13.10
CA GLU A 180 -2.07 -6.10 11.84
C GLU A 180 -1.13 -4.89 11.86
N TRP A 181 -1.63 -3.74 12.32
CA TRP A 181 -0.85 -2.50 12.38
C TRP A 181 0.32 -2.58 13.36
N ALA A 182 0.12 -3.14 14.55
CA ALA A 182 1.18 -3.21 15.55
C ALA A 182 2.24 -4.23 15.15
N PHE A 183 1.80 -5.33 14.57
CA PHE A 183 2.70 -6.37 14.10
C PHE A 183 3.47 -5.96 12.84
N SER A 184 2.89 -5.18 11.92
CA SER A 184 3.64 -4.67 10.75
C SER A 184 4.83 -3.79 11.14
N LYS A 185 4.69 -2.98 12.21
CA LYS A 185 5.82 -2.24 12.80
C LYS A 185 6.87 -3.17 13.39
N THR A 186 6.42 -4.18 14.11
CA THR A 186 7.26 -5.22 14.73
C THR A 186 8.10 -5.95 13.66
N ILE A 187 7.52 -6.25 12.49
CA ILE A 187 8.23 -6.86 11.34
C ILE A 187 9.41 -5.99 10.88
N HIS A 188 9.22 -4.67 10.82
CA HIS A 188 10.28 -3.75 10.42
C HIS A 188 11.34 -3.59 11.52
N GLU A 189 10.91 -3.28 12.75
CA GLU A 189 11.77 -3.00 13.91
C GLU A 189 12.71 -4.17 14.23
N TYR A 190 12.18 -5.40 14.23
CA TYR A 190 12.96 -6.61 14.55
C TYR A 190 13.55 -7.31 13.31
N GLY A 191 13.36 -6.75 12.11
CA GLY A 191 13.93 -7.30 10.88
C GLY A 191 13.38 -8.67 10.49
N TYR A 192 12.09 -8.95 10.72
CA TYR A 192 11.49 -10.24 10.35
C TYR A 192 11.34 -10.41 8.83
N HIS A 193 11.20 -9.33 8.09
CA HIS A 193 11.26 -9.34 6.62
C HIS A 193 12.66 -9.75 6.11
N ILE A 194 13.74 -9.32 6.77
CA ILE A 194 15.12 -9.80 6.51
C ILE A 194 15.24 -11.29 6.84
N GLN A 195 14.63 -11.75 7.96
CA GLN A 195 14.59 -13.17 8.32
C GLN A 195 13.94 -14.02 7.22
N ALA A 196 12.80 -13.57 6.71
CA ALA A 196 12.08 -14.26 5.64
C ALA A 196 12.93 -14.35 4.36
N ALA A 197 13.58 -13.24 3.98
CA ALA A 197 14.46 -13.21 2.82
C ALA A 197 15.67 -14.15 2.98
N MET A 198 16.30 -14.18 4.16
CA MET A 198 17.40 -15.11 4.45
C MET A 198 16.97 -16.58 4.29
N ILE A 199 15.78 -16.94 4.75
CA ILE A 199 15.25 -18.31 4.61
C ILE A 199 14.97 -18.61 3.14
N GLN A 200 14.42 -17.66 2.38
CA GLN A 200 14.19 -17.82 0.94
C GLN A 200 15.49 -18.07 0.17
N GLU A 201 16.53 -17.27 0.42
CA GLU A 201 17.84 -17.44 -0.23
C GLU A 201 18.47 -18.79 0.12
N ALA A 202 18.43 -19.19 1.40
CA ALA A 202 18.93 -20.48 1.84
C ALA A 202 18.23 -21.66 1.15
N LEU A 203 16.90 -21.66 1.08
CA LEU A 203 16.12 -22.74 0.45
C LEU A 203 16.29 -22.78 -1.07
N LYS A 204 16.41 -21.61 -1.71
CA LYS A 204 16.70 -21.51 -3.13
C LYS A 204 18.07 -22.09 -3.46
N ILE A 205 19.10 -21.75 -2.69
CA ILE A 205 20.47 -22.25 -2.92
C ILE A 205 20.60 -23.74 -2.61
N LEU A 206 20.06 -24.18 -1.46
CA LEU A 206 20.27 -25.55 -0.98
C LEU A 206 19.38 -26.59 -1.65
N LYS A 207 18.19 -26.19 -2.12
CA LYS A 207 17.16 -27.13 -2.62
C LYS A 207 16.48 -26.68 -3.91
N ASN A 208 16.82 -25.51 -4.46
CA ASN A 208 16.09 -24.91 -5.57
C ASN A 208 14.58 -24.74 -5.27
N ILE A 209 14.24 -24.48 -4.01
CA ILE A 209 12.85 -24.24 -3.58
C ILE A 209 12.59 -22.73 -3.58
N ILE A 210 11.51 -22.32 -4.24
CA ILE A 210 10.97 -20.97 -4.16
C ILE A 210 9.82 -21.00 -3.15
N ILE A 211 9.90 -20.15 -2.12
CA ILE A 211 8.84 -20.02 -1.11
C ILE A 211 7.65 -19.32 -1.77
N LYS A 212 6.46 -19.93 -1.71
CA LYS A 212 5.21 -19.32 -2.19
C LYS A 212 4.61 -18.38 -1.16
N GLU A 213 4.69 -18.75 0.12
CA GLU A 213 4.15 -17.98 1.24
C GLU A 213 5.10 -18.06 2.43
N PHE A 214 5.41 -16.89 3.00
CA PHE A 214 6.05 -16.77 4.30
C PHE A 214 5.02 -16.27 5.30
N ILE A 215 4.72 -17.03 6.34
CA ILE A 215 3.60 -16.77 7.25
C ILE A 215 4.13 -16.51 8.65
N PHE A 216 3.67 -15.43 9.26
CA PHE A 216 3.84 -15.21 10.68
C PHE A 216 2.64 -15.78 11.44
N LEU A 217 2.92 -16.71 12.36
CA LEU A 217 1.94 -17.22 13.32
C LEU A 217 2.14 -16.49 14.64
N ILE A 218 1.17 -15.66 15.00
CA ILE A 218 1.28 -14.73 16.13
C ILE A 218 0.40 -15.19 17.26
N ILE A 219 0.95 -15.22 18.49
CA ILE A 219 0.16 -15.36 19.71
C ILE A 219 0.43 -14.18 20.64
N GLU A 220 -0.64 -13.56 21.11
CA GLU A 220 -0.52 -12.50 22.12
C GLU A 220 -0.11 -13.05 23.50
N LYS A 221 0.74 -12.30 24.21
CA LYS A 221 1.23 -12.63 25.57
C LYS A 221 0.21 -12.31 26.66
N SER A 222 -0.88 -11.62 26.34
CA SER A 222 -1.89 -11.17 27.29
C SER A 222 -3.26 -11.74 26.92
N ALA A 223 -4.11 -12.01 27.92
CA ALA A 223 -5.47 -12.47 27.68
C ALA A 223 -6.21 -11.48 26.75
N PRO A 224 -6.95 -11.95 25.73
CA PRO A 224 -7.41 -13.34 25.53
C PRO A 224 -6.43 -14.28 24.81
N TYR A 225 -5.15 -13.89 24.67
CA TYR A 225 -4.08 -14.63 23.99
C TYR A 225 -4.42 -14.88 22.51
N ALA A 226 -4.93 -13.84 21.82
CA ALA A 226 -5.41 -13.97 20.46
C ALA A 226 -4.32 -14.56 19.54
N THR A 227 -4.75 -15.44 18.63
CA THR A 227 -3.87 -16.04 17.61
C THR A 227 -4.19 -15.45 16.25
N SER A 228 -3.20 -14.84 15.61
CA SER A 228 -3.30 -14.24 14.28
C SER A 228 -2.36 -14.92 13.29
N ILE A 229 -2.74 -14.94 12.01
CA ILE A 229 -1.96 -15.54 10.93
C ILE A 229 -1.78 -14.47 9.85
N TYR A 230 -0.53 -14.09 9.58
CA TYR A 230 -0.21 -13.03 8.64
C TYR A 230 0.77 -13.53 7.58
N PRO A 231 0.31 -13.76 6.34
CA PRO A 231 1.20 -13.90 5.20
C PRO A 231 1.96 -12.59 4.95
N LEU A 232 3.27 -12.69 4.73
CA LEU A 232 4.10 -11.57 4.34
C LEU A 232 3.96 -11.34 2.83
N ASP A 233 3.67 -10.10 2.44
CA ASP A 233 3.55 -9.75 1.03
C ASP A 233 4.90 -9.77 0.30
N GLN A 234 4.85 -9.90 -1.03
CA GLN A 234 6.04 -10.02 -1.86
C GLN A 234 6.91 -8.74 -1.88
N ALA A 235 6.31 -7.56 -1.72
CA ALA A 235 7.07 -6.31 -1.71
C ALA A 235 7.90 -6.18 -0.41
N SER A 236 7.32 -6.54 0.73
CA SER A 236 8.03 -6.60 2.01
C SER A 236 9.15 -7.64 2.00
N LEU A 237 8.93 -8.79 1.36
CA LEU A 237 9.95 -9.83 1.21
C LEU A 237 11.13 -9.37 0.34
N GLU A 238 10.86 -8.72 -0.81
CA GLU A 238 11.92 -8.18 -1.66
C GLU A 238 12.69 -7.04 -0.97
N GLN A 239 11.99 -6.19 -0.20
CA GLN A 239 12.65 -5.20 0.64
C GLN A 239 13.61 -5.85 1.65
N GLY A 240 13.19 -6.93 2.31
CA GLY A 240 14.05 -7.71 3.21
C GLY A 240 15.27 -8.30 2.51
N ARG A 241 15.12 -8.73 1.25
CA ARG A 241 16.22 -9.23 0.41
C ARG A 241 17.22 -8.13 0.06
N CYS A 242 16.75 -6.96 -0.37
CA CYS A 242 17.59 -5.80 -0.63
C CYS A 242 18.40 -5.39 0.62
N GLU A 243 17.74 -5.30 1.78
CA GLU A 243 18.41 -4.97 3.05
C GLU A 243 19.42 -6.04 3.47
N PHE A 244 19.06 -7.32 3.37
CA PHE A 244 19.97 -8.43 3.65
C PHE A 244 21.25 -8.35 2.82
N LYS A 245 21.12 -8.20 1.49
CA LYS A 245 22.26 -8.14 0.57
C LYS A 245 23.16 -6.94 0.84
N LYS A 246 22.57 -5.77 1.09
CA LYS A 246 23.34 -4.58 1.47
C LYS A 246 24.12 -4.78 2.77
N LEU A 247 23.45 -5.25 3.84
CA LEU A 247 24.09 -5.48 5.12
C LEU A 247 25.21 -6.50 5.04
N LEU A 248 25.06 -7.53 4.20
CA LEU A 248 26.07 -8.56 4.01
C LEU A 248 27.31 -8.02 3.28
N ALA A 249 27.12 -7.16 2.28
CA ALA A 249 28.21 -6.47 1.60
C ALA A 249 28.96 -5.51 2.54
N ASP A 250 28.25 -4.71 3.32
CA ASP A 250 28.83 -3.81 4.32
C ASP A 250 29.59 -4.62 5.40
N TYR A 251 29.04 -5.76 5.83
CA TYR A 251 29.68 -6.68 6.76
C TYR A 251 30.96 -7.29 6.18
N LYS A 252 30.96 -7.68 4.90
CA LYS A 252 32.16 -8.14 4.18
C LYS A 252 33.27 -7.09 4.22
N GLN A 253 32.92 -5.84 3.90
CA GLN A 253 33.88 -4.74 3.94
C GLN A 253 34.50 -4.58 5.34
N CYS A 254 33.69 -4.63 6.40
CA CYS A 254 34.20 -4.55 7.78
C CYS A 254 35.14 -5.72 8.14
N LEU A 255 34.88 -6.92 7.62
CA LEU A 255 35.80 -8.07 7.79
C LEU A 255 37.13 -7.84 7.08
N GLU A 256 37.11 -7.27 5.87
CA GLU A 256 38.31 -7.03 5.06
C GLU A 256 39.17 -5.89 5.61
N THR A 257 38.55 -4.80 6.08
CA THR A 257 39.27 -3.64 6.63
C THR A 257 39.57 -3.78 8.13
N ASN A 258 38.87 -4.67 8.82
CA ASN A 258 38.83 -4.76 10.28
C ASN A 258 38.42 -3.44 10.96
N GLU A 259 37.58 -2.64 10.30
CA GLU A 259 37.01 -1.41 10.83
C GLU A 259 35.56 -1.62 11.28
N TRP A 260 35.29 -1.35 12.56
CA TRP A 260 33.99 -1.57 13.19
C TRP A 260 33.46 -0.27 13.80
N SER A 261 33.02 0.65 12.94
CA SER A 261 32.57 1.98 13.35
C SER A 261 31.33 1.95 14.25
N SER A 262 31.27 2.92 15.16
CA SER A 262 30.10 3.22 15.99
C SER A 262 29.31 4.39 15.37
N TYR A 263 28.36 4.96 16.11
CA TYR A 263 27.59 6.12 15.68
C TYR A 263 28.48 7.34 15.42
N GLU A 264 28.22 8.03 14.31
CA GLU A 264 28.86 9.30 13.99
C GLU A 264 28.26 10.45 14.84
N ILE A 265 29.06 11.50 15.04
CA ILE A 265 28.57 12.73 15.68
C ILE A 265 27.61 13.41 14.71
N GLN A 266 26.36 13.57 15.13
CA GLN A 266 25.34 14.25 14.36
C GLN A 266 24.40 15.01 15.28
N GLU A 267 23.83 16.10 14.75
CA GLU A 267 22.74 16.81 15.41
C GLU A 267 21.51 15.91 15.45
N ILE A 268 20.94 15.69 16.64
CA ILE A 268 19.74 14.88 16.82
C ILE A 268 18.51 15.78 16.98
N SER A 269 17.42 15.44 16.30
CA SER A 269 16.12 16.10 16.43
C SER A 269 15.14 15.22 17.17
N LEU A 270 14.18 15.84 17.86
CA LEU A 270 13.01 15.13 18.36
C LEU A 270 12.30 14.42 17.19
N PRO A 271 11.76 13.20 17.38
CA PRO A 271 10.98 12.55 16.33
C PRO A 271 9.76 13.41 15.99
N ARG A 272 9.31 13.41 14.72
CA ARG A 272 8.25 14.31 14.22
C ARG A 272 6.99 14.33 15.09
N TYR A 273 6.65 13.22 15.74
CA TYR A 273 5.48 13.10 16.62
C TYR A 273 5.66 13.75 18.00
N ALA A 274 6.88 14.07 18.43
CA ALA A 274 7.16 14.74 19.70
C ALA A 274 7.09 16.28 19.58
N PHE A 275 7.05 16.81 18.36
CA PHE A 275 6.72 18.21 18.09
C PHE A 275 5.21 18.45 18.18
N PHE A 276 4.62 18.27 19.36
CA PHE A 276 3.21 18.58 19.61
C PHE A 276 3.01 19.31 20.94
N LEU A 277 3.31 20.61 20.93
CA LEU A 277 2.63 21.67 21.70
C LEU A 277 2.93 23.00 20.98
N ASN A 278 1.88 23.74 20.61
CA ASN A 278 1.85 24.97 19.79
C ASN A 278 2.03 24.85 18.27
N ARG A 279 1.08 24.13 17.66
CA ARG A 279 0.82 24.01 16.20
C ARG A 279 0.52 25.32 15.43
N ARG A 280 0.81 26.52 15.96
CA ARG A 280 0.39 27.78 15.32
C ARG A 280 1.44 28.88 15.10
N ILE A 281 2.64 28.85 15.71
CA ILE A 281 3.50 30.06 15.67
C ILE A 281 4.93 29.83 15.13
N ILE A 282 5.56 28.67 15.33
CA ILE A 282 7.03 28.56 15.07
C ILE A 282 7.40 27.80 13.78
N MET A 283 6.53 26.92 13.25
CA MET A 283 6.83 26.18 12.00
C MET A 283 6.79 27.01 10.71
N ASN A 284 6.32 28.26 10.74
CA ASN A 284 6.16 29.03 9.50
C ASN A 284 7.48 29.56 8.93
N GLN A 285 8.49 29.97 9.70
CA GLN A 285 9.60 30.74 9.09
C GLN A 285 10.64 29.90 8.34
N ALA A 286 11.02 28.70 8.82
CA ALA A 286 12.07 27.90 8.17
C ALA A 286 11.57 27.02 7.02
N LEU A 287 10.40 26.38 7.18
CA LEU A 287 9.76 25.56 6.12
C LEU A 287 9.29 26.40 4.93
N ILE A 288 8.85 27.64 5.16
CA ILE A 288 8.55 28.58 4.06
C ILE A 288 9.81 28.90 3.23
N SER A 289 11.01 28.85 3.82
CA SER A 289 12.24 29.18 3.09
C SER A 289 12.69 28.07 2.13
N ASP A 290 12.61 26.80 2.51
CA ASP A 290 13.04 25.68 1.65
C ASP A 290 11.92 25.21 0.70
N GLN A 291 10.65 25.20 1.13
CA GLN A 291 9.54 25.05 0.18
C GLN A 291 9.49 26.23 -0.78
N GLY A 292 9.79 27.45 -0.33
CA GLY A 292 9.90 28.63 -1.18
C GLY A 292 11.00 28.48 -2.25
N LYS A 293 12.14 27.89 -1.91
CA LYS A 293 13.22 27.61 -2.89
C LYS A 293 12.83 26.53 -3.89
N LEU A 294 12.19 25.44 -3.45
CA LEU A 294 11.74 24.36 -4.33
C LEU A 294 10.62 24.82 -5.26
N VAL A 295 9.60 25.49 -4.70
CA VAL A 295 8.51 26.08 -5.49
C VAL A 295 9.06 27.12 -6.45
N ARG A 296 10.01 27.97 -6.02
CA ARG A 296 10.67 28.92 -6.92
C ARG A 296 11.41 28.22 -8.04
N ALA A 297 12.20 27.18 -7.74
CA ALA A 297 12.94 26.42 -8.75
C ALA A 297 11.99 25.74 -9.76
N GLU A 298 10.88 25.18 -9.27
CA GLU A 298 9.83 24.60 -10.12
C GLU A 298 9.17 25.66 -11.02
N LEU A 299 8.76 26.79 -10.45
CA LEU A 299 8.14 27.89 -11.20
C LEU A 299 9.11 28.51 -12.23
N ASP A 300 10.36 28.73 -11.83
CA ASP A 300 11.40 29.27 -12.72
C ASP A 300 11.65 28.29 -13.88
N MET A 301 11.67 26.97 -13.62
CA MET A 301 11.81 25.95 -14.67
C MET A 301 10.60 25.90 -15.61
N GLN A 302 9.39 26.00 -15.09
CA GLN A 302 8.15 26.03 -15.88
C GLN A 302 8.07 27.27 -16.77
N ILE A 303 8.38 28.46 -16.24
CA ILE A 303 8.42 29.71 -17.01
C ILE A 303 9.54 29.67 -18.06
N THR A 304 10.71 29.13 -17.70
CA THR A 304 11.83 28.99 -18.65
C THR A 304 11.46 28.07 -19.81
N THR A 305 10.84 26.92 -19.51
CA THR A 305 10.35 25.98 -20.53
C THR A 305 9.30 26.63 -21.43
N ALA A 306 8.34 27.36 -20.85
CA ALA A 306 7.31 28.06 -21.62
C ALA A 306 7.89 29.11 -22.58
N LYS A 307 8.95 29.82 -22.17
CA LYS A 307 9.65 30.79 -23.04
C LYS A 307 10.50 30.12 -24.12
N ALA A 308 11.05 28.93 -23.87
CA ALA A 308 11.82 28.16 -24.84
C ALA A 308 10.94 27.56 -25.95
N TYR A 309 9.68 27.24 -25.63
CA TYR A 309 8.70 26.69 -26.56
C TYR A 309 7.46 27.60 -26.65
N PRO A 310 7.58 28.77 -27.29
CA PRO A 310 6.49 29.74 -27.37
C PRO A 310 5.32 29.20 -28.19
N ARG A 311 4.10 29.52 -27.76
CA ARG A 311 2.89 29.12 -28.48
C ARG A 311 2.75 29.85 -29.81
N ASN A 312 1.98 29.23 -30.72
CA ASN A 312 1.50 29.87 -31.93
C ASN A 312 -0.04 30.06 -31.85
N PRO A 313 -0.56 31.30 -31.88
CA PRO A 313 -2.00 31.57 -31.83
C PRO A 313 -2.83 30.92 -32.93
N ASP A 314 -2.27 30.67 -34.11
CA ASP A 314 -2.99 30.00 -35.21
C ASP A 314 -3.14 28.50 -34.93
N ASN A 315 -2.09 27.87 -34.38
CA ASN A 315 -2.15 26.48 -33.93
C ASN A 315 -3.19 26.30 -32.83
N PHE A 316 -3.32 27.27 -31.91
CA PHE A 316 -4.37 27.28 -30.90
C PHE A 316 -5.75 27.17 -31.56
N ILE A 317 -6.07 28.04 -32.53
CA ILE A 317 -7.39 28.03 -33.19
C ILE A 317 -7.61 26.68 -33.89
N GLN A 318 -6.60 26.16 -34.58
CA GLN A 318 -6.70 24.89 -35.31
C GLN A 318 -7.00 23.72 -34.36
N PHE A 319 -6.18 23.52 -33.33
CA PHE A 319 -6.34 22.42 -32.38
C PHE A 319 -7.63 22.56 -31.56
N ALA A 320 -7.94 23.76 -31.05
CA ALA A 320 -9.16 23.99 -30.30
C ALA A 320 -10.41 23.76 -31.16
N THR A 321 -10.39 24.16 -32.44
CA THR A 321 -11.48 23.86 -33.38
C THR A 321 -11.62 22.36 -33.56
N GLN A 322 -10.52 21.65 -33.86
CA GLN A 322 -10.53 20.20 -34.10
C GLN A 322 -11.13 19.43 -32.92
N LEU A 323 -10.74 19.79 -31.70
CA LEU A 323 -11.28 19.20 -30.47
C LEU A 323 -12.75 19.58 -30.27
N ALA A 324 -13.11 20.85 -30.45
CA ALA A 324 -14.49 21.32 -30.27
C ALA A 324 -15.47 20.75 -31.31
N THR A 325 -14.99 20.38 -32.50
CA THR A 325 -15.80 19.82 -33.60
C THR A 325 -15.48 18.35 -33.87
N GLN A 326 -14.92 17.64 -32.89
CA GLN A 326 -14.56 16.22 -33.06
C GLN A 326 -15.80 15.34 -33.25
N ASN A 327 -16.88 15.65 -32.53
CA ASN A 327 -18.19 15.02 -32.66
C ASN A 327 -19.29 16.00 -32.21
N GLU A 328 -20.54 15.66 -32.53
CA GLU A 328 -21.70 16.54 -32.33
C GLU A 328 -21.95 16.84 -30.85
N GLU A 329 -21.76 15.85 -29.98
CA GLU A 329 -21.92 15.98 -28.53
C GLU A 329 -20.89 16.95 -27.91
N THR A 330 -19.63 16.83 -28.33
CA THR A 330 -18.56 17.73 -27.91
C THR A 330 -18.85 19.16 -28.38
N ALA A 331 -19.33 19.30 -29.62
CA ALA A 331 -19.71 20.59 -30.16
C ALA A 331 -20.90 21.20 -29.40
N GLN A 332 -21.95 20.43 -29.12
CA GLN A 332 -23.12 20.87 -28.34
C GLN A 332 -22.74 21.26 -26.92
N SER A 333 -21.87 20.51 -26.27
CA SER A 333 -21.42 20.80 -24.90
C SER A 333 -20.52 22.04 -24.81
N CYS A 334 -19.99 22.58 -25.92
CA CYS A 334 -19.16 23.80 -25.95
C CYS A 334 -19.95 25.09 -25.68
N PHE A 335 -21.27 25.06 -25.69
CA PHE A 335 -22.11 26.23 -25.42
C PHE A 335 -23.27 25.88 -24.50
N TYR A 336 -23.82 26.90 -23.84
CA TYR A 336 -24.98 26.76 -22.98
C TYR A 336 -26.02 27.82 -23.34
N CYS A 337 -27.28 27.51 -23.04
CA CYS A 337 -28.38 28.47 -23.07
C CYS A 337 -29.09 28.45 -21.72
N LEU A 338 -29.21 29.61 -21.06
CA LEU A 338 -29.99 29.77 -19.84
C LEU A 338 -31.15 30.73 -20.11
N THR A 339 -32.37 30.31 -19.80
CA THR A 339 -33.56 31.16 -19.85
C THR A 339 -33.81 31.78 -18.47
N ARG A 340 -33.96 33.11 -18.43
CA ARG A 340 -34.34 33.83 -17.20
C ARG A 340 -35.65 34.58 -17.43
N LYS A 341 -36.65 34.28 -16.60
CA LYS A 341 -37.93 35.00 -16.57
C LYS A 341 -37.81 36.20 -15.62
N SER A 342 -38.00 37.42 -16.14
CA SER A 342 -38.14 38.63 -15.33
C SER A 342 -39.40 38.58 -14.46
N LYS A 343 -39.45 39.39 -13.40
CA LYS A 343 -40.66 39.61 -12.59
C LYS A 343 -41.85 40.08 -13.45
N ASP A 344 -41.57 40.78 -14.55
CA ASP A 344 -42.57 41.28 -15.51
C ASP A 344 -42.96 40.25 -16.59
N GLY A 345 -42.56 38.98 -16.44
CA GLY A 345 -42.89 37.89 -17.36
C GLY A 345 -42.01 37.78 -18.61
N LYS A 346 -41.14 38.78 -18.89
CA LYS A 346 -40.20 38.75 -20.04
C LYS A 346 -39.15 37.64 -19.87
N VAL A 347 -39.11 36.70 -20.81
CA VAL A 347 -38.08 35.65 -20.88
C VAL A 347 -36.88 36.19 -21.65
N THR A 348 -35.70 36.10 -21.05
CA THR A 348 -34.42 36.49 -21.67
C THR A 348 -33.56 35.24 -21.81
N GLU A 349 -33.05 34.99 -23.01
CA GLU A 349 -32.10 33.90 -23.29
C GLU A 349 -30.66 34.42 -23.14
N ILE A 350 -29.87 33.75 -22.30
CA ILE A 350 -28.46 34.02 -22.12
C ILE A 350 -27.69 32.86 -22.76
N LYS A 351 -27.10 33.12 -23.93
CA LYS A 351 -26.25 32.16 -24.65
C LYS A 351 -24.79 32.49 -24.39
N GLY A 352 -23.95 31.47 -24.24
CA GLY A 352 -22.52 31.69 -24.06
C GLY A 352 -21.68 30.42 -24.11
N ALA A 353 -20.36 30.63 -24.13
CA ALA A 353 -19.36 29.58 -24.06
C ALA A 353 -19.44 28.81 -22.73
N SER A 354 -19.42 27.48 -22.81
CA SER A 354 -19.46 26.60 -21.64
C SER A 354 -18.08 26.43 -20.99
N ILE A 355 -18.03 25.73 -19.85
CA ILE A 355 -16.77 25.27 -19.26
C ILE A 355 -16.04 24.31 -20.20
N ARG A 356 -16.76 23.46 -20.96
CA ARG A 356 -16.13 22.50 -21.87
C ARG A 356 -15.31 23.19 -22.96
N LEU A 357 -15.82 24.29 -23.51
CA LEU A 357 -15.06 25.10 -24.45
C LEU A 357 -13.83 25.74 -23.80
N ALA A 358 -13.93 26.15 -22.52
CA ALA A 358 -12.77 26.66 -21.80
C ALA A 358 -11.71 25.59 -21.53
N GLU A 359 -12.10 24.35 -21.20
CA GLU A 359 -11.15 23.23 -21.05
C GLU A 359 -10.43 22.93 -22.36
N ILE A 360 -11.16 22.86 -23.47
CA ILE A 360 -10.59 22.70 -24.82
C ILE A 360 -9.63 23.84 -25.14
N ALA A 361 -10.02 25.08 -24.81
CA ALA A 361 -9.16 26.23 -25.03
C ALA A 361 -7.89 26.15 -24.17
N ALA A 362 -8.01 25.76 -22.90
CA ALA A 362 -6.88 25.60 -21.99
C ALA A 362 -5.90 24.53 -22.48
N ALA A 363 -6.40 23.38 -22.93
CA ALA A 363 -5.59 22.30 -23.49
C ALA A 363 -4.88 22.71 -24.80
N SER A 364 -5.47 23.62 -25.57
CA SER A 364 -4.95 24.04 -26.87
C SER A 364 -4.08 25.29 -26.82
N TRP A 365 -4.14 26.08 -25.74
CA TRP A 365 -3.46 27.39 -25.65
C TRP A 365 -1.93 27.26 -25.63
N GLY A 366 -1.44 26.18 -25.02
CA GLY A 366 -0.02 26.00 -24.71
C GLY A 366 0.40 26.85 -23.50
N ASN A 367 1.31 26.31 -22.67
CA ASN A 367 1.90 27.04 -21.54
C ASN A 367 0.87 27.60 -20.53
N LEU A 368 -0.26 26.92 -20.33
CA LEU A 368 -1.34 27.36 -19.43
C LEU A 368 -1.52 26.40 -18.26
N HIS A 369 -1.50 26.94 -17.04
CA HIS A 369 -2.02 26.26 -15.85
C HIS A 369 -3.44 26.73 -15.58
N ALA A 370 -4.37 25.81 -15.34
CA ALA A 370 -5.73 26.15 -14.96
C ALA A 370 -6.25 25.18 -13.88
N ALA A 371 -6.87 25.71 -12.84
CA ALA A 371 -7.41 24.92 -11.74
C ALA A 371 -8.56 25.65 -11.03
N SER A 372 -9.43 24.91 -10.35
CA SER A 372 -10.43 25.48 -9.45
C SER A 372 -10.48 24.77 -8.12
N ARG A 373 -10.92 25.48 -7.09
CA ARG A 373 -11.10 24.96 -5.73
C ARG A 373 -12.23 25.68 -5.01
N ILE A 374 -12.82 25.02 -4.02
CA ILE A 374 -13.68 25.68 -3.04
C ILE A 374 -12.80 26.45 -2.06
N VAL A 375 -13.07 27.75 -1.89
CA VAL A 375 -12.33 28.63 -0.97
C VAL A 375 -13.12 28.96 0.29
N GLU A 376 -14.45 28.83 0.26
CA GLU A 376 -15.32 29.14 1.38
C GLU A 376 -16.61 28.31 1.33
N ASN A 377 -17.10 27.88 2.49
CA ASN A 377 -18.46 27.40 2.70
C ASN A 377 -18.97 27.97 4.03
N ASP A 378 -19.85 28.96 3.97
CA ASP A 378 -20.38 29.68 5.15
C ASP A 378 -21.68 29.06 5.69
N GLY A 379 -22.06 27.86 5.21
CA GLY A 379 -23.30 27.16 5.54
C GLY A 379 -24.55 27.73 4.86
N LYS A 380 -24.43 28.88 4.18
CA LYS A 380 -25.49 29.51 3.38
C LYS A 380 -25.13 29.60 1.91
N ALA A 381 -23.85 29.68 1.59
CA ALA A 381 -23.30 29.76 0.26
C ALA A 381 -21.90 29.12 0.20
N ILE A 382 -21.58 28.62 -0.98
CA ILE A 382 -20.25 28.09 -1.31
C ILE A 382 -19.59 29.06 -2.28
N THR A 383 -18.35 29.45 -2.00
CA THR A 383 -17.51 30.26 -2.88
C THR A 383 -16.42 29.40 -3.49
N ALA A 384 -16.37 29.35 -4.82
CA ALA A 384 -15.31 28.69 -5.58
C ALA A 384 -14.41 29.72 -6.25
N GLU A 385 -13.12 29.41 -6.34
CA GLU A 385 -12.11 30.19 -7.05
C GLU A 385 -11.55 29.35 -8.20
N GLY A 386 -11.57 29.92 -9.40
CA GLY A 386 -10.84 29.44 -10.56
C GLY A 386 -9.60 30.30 -10.76
N VAL A 387 -8.51 29.67 -11.17
CA VAL A 387 -7.25 30.32 -11.50
C VAL A 387 -6.81 29.84 -12.88
N ALA A 388 -6.33 30.77 -13.70
CA ALA A 388 -5.61 30.47 -14.93
C ALA A 388 -4.31 31.28 -14.96
N TRP A 389 -3.21 30.65 -15.36
CA TRP A 389 -1.88 31.27 -15.44
C TRP A 389 -1.20 30.91 -16.76
N ASP A 390 -0.99 31.93 -17.58
CA ASP A 390 -0.17 31.86 -18.77
C ASP A 390 1.30 32.00 -18.36
N LEU A 391 2.06 30.90 -18.42
CA LEU A 391 3.46 30.86 -18.01
C LEU A 391 4.38 31.62 -18.97
N GLU A 392 4.04 31.68 -20.25
CA GLU A 392 4.85 32.33 -21.28
C GLU A 392 4.78 33.86 -21.15
N ARG A 393 3.57 34.40 -20.97
CA ARG A 393 3.33 35.84 -20.74
C ARG A 393 3.39 36.24 -19.27
N ASN A 394 3.48 35.25 -18.38
CA ASN A 394 3.42 35.40 -16.94
C ASN A 394 2.18 36.18 -16.45
N VAL A 395 1.01 35.88 -17.03
CA VAL A 395 -0.27 36.52 -16.67
C VAL A 395 -1.12 35.53 -15.88
N ARG A 396 -1.36 35.83 -14.60
CA ARG A 396 -2.19 35.01 -13.70
C ARG A 396 -3.48 35.74 -13.34
N ILE A 397 -4.61 35.11 -13.61
CA ILE A 397 -5.95 35.62 -13.27
C ILE A 397 -6.66 34.65 -12.34
N SER A 398 -7.31 35.19 -11.31
CA SER A 398 -8.31 34.46 -10.51
C SER A 398 -9.71 35.01 -10.77
N SER A 399 -10.71 34.15 -10.65
CA SER A 399 -12.12 34.51 -10.71
C SER A 399 -12.87 33.75 -9.63
N GLN A 400 -13.65 34.46 -8.83
CA GLN A 400 -14.46 33.85 -7.78
C GLN A 400 -15.94 33.83 -8.15
N VAL A 401 -16.63 32.77 -7.75
CA VAL A 401 -18.06 32.56 -7.96
C VAL A 401 -18.68 32.07 -6.66
N LYS A 402 -19.65 32.84 -6.14
CA LYS A 402 -20.42 32.49 -4.94
C LYS A 402 -21.81 31.97 -5.33
N ARG A 403 -22.22 30.84 -4.78
CA ARG A 403 -23.54 30.22 -5.00
C ARG A 403 -24.24 29.93 -3.68
N SER A 404 -25.52 30.28 -3.60
CA SER A 404 -26.38 29.93 -2.47
C SER A 404 -26.56 28.42 -2.38
N ILE A 405 -26.53 27.88 -1.15
CA ILE A 405 -26.88 26.50 -0.81
C ILE A 405 -28.09 26.44 0.13
N VAL A 406 -28.94 27.47 0.13
CA VAL A 406 -30.20 27.49 0.88
C VAL A 406 -31.41 27.44 -0.05
N THR A 407 -32.47 26.77 0.40
CA THR A 407 -33.79 26.75 -0.25
C THR A 407 -34.49 28.10 -0.09
N ALA A 408 -35.60 28.28 -0.81
CA ALA A 408 -36.48 29.45 -0.64
C ALA A 408 -37.04 29.58 0.80
N SER A 409 -37.15 28.45 1.52
CA SER A 409 -37.58 28.42 2.93
C SER A 409 -36.44 28.70 3.92
N GLY A 410 -35.21 28.92 3.44
CA GLY A 410 -34.04 29.21 4.28
C GLY A 410 -33.33 27.97 4.86
N ALA A 411 -33.78 26.76 4.51
CA ALA A 411 -33.11 25.53 4.91
C ALA A 411 -31.89 25.24 4.02
N THR A 412 -30.80 24.73 4.59
CA THR A 412 -29.60 24.35 3.84
C THR A 412 -29.86 23.09 2.99
N TYR A 413 -29.28 23.04 1.80
CA TYR A 413 -29.33 21.87 0.91
C TYR A 413 -28.70 20.62 1.56
N GLY A 414 -29.17 19.43 1.16
CA GLY A 414 -28.50 18.17 1.52
C GLY A 414 -27.06 18.09 0.97
N SER A 415 -26.25 17.18 1.51
CA SER A 415 -24.84 16.98 1.16
C SER A 415 -24.58 16.90 -0.35
N ASP A 416 -25.42 16.13 -1.06
CA ASP A 416 -25.25 15.87 -2.48
C ASP A 416 -25.53 17.13 -3.30
N MET A 417 -26.57 17.87 -2.91
CA MET A 417 -26.93 19.15 -3.52
C MET A 417 -25.90 20.24 -3.23
N GLN A 418 -25.29 20.25 -2.03
CA GLN A 418 -24.16 21.14 -1.72
C GLN A 418 -22.95 20.83 -2.61
N THR A 419 -22.63 19.54 -2.76
CA THR A 419 -21.53 19.07 -3.63
C THR A 419 -21.77 19.46 -5.09
N LEU A 420 -22.97 19.21 -5.61
CA LEU A 420 -23.36 19.59 -6.97
C LEU A 420 -23.26 21.12 -7.18
N THR A 421 -23.71 21.90 -6.20
CA THR A 421 -23.64 23.36 -6.23
C THR A 421 -22.20 23.86 -6.19
N GLY A 422 -21.33 23.23 -5.38
CA GLY A 422 -19.91 23.52 -5.32
C GLY A 422 -19.17 23.19 -6.63
N ASN A 423 -19.47 22.06 -7.24
CA ASN A 423 -18.93 21.68 -8.55
C ASN A 423 -19.35 22.69 -9.63
N ALA A 424 -20.63 23.07 -9.66
CA ALA A 424 -21.12 24.09 -10.58
C ALA A 424 -20.44 25.46 -10.37
N ALA A 425 -20.24 25.89 -9.12
CA ALA A 425 -19.51 27.11 -8.80
C ALA A 425 -18.05 27.03 -9.30
N SER A 426 -17.39 25.90 -9.11
CA SER A 426 -16.01 25.64 -9.52
C SER A 426 -15.85 25.67 -11.03
N SER A 427 -16.74 25.01 -11.78
CA SER A 427 -16.73 25.03 -13.25
C SER A 427 -16.94 26.44 -13.80
N ILE A 428 -17.84 27.25 -13.22
CA ILE A 428 -18.04 28.63 -13.67
C ILE A 428 -16.80 29.48 -13.36
N ALA A 429 -16.21 29.31 -12.17
CA ALA A 429 -15.05 30.06 -11.73
C ALA A 429 -13.82 29.75 -12.62
N LEU A 430 -13.57 28.47 -12.90
CA LEU A 430 -12.50 28.02 -13.80
C LEU A 430 -12.66 28.59 -15.21
N ARG A 431 -13.86 28.45 -15.79
CA ARG A 431 -14.18 28.98 -17.12
C ARG A 431 -13.89 30.48 -17.21
N ASN A 432 -14.35 31.23 -16.22
CA ASN A 432 -14.17 32.68 -16.19
C ASN A 432 -12.69 33.07 -16.07
N ALA A 433 -11.88 32.31 -15.33
CA ALA A 433 -10.44 32.55 -15.23
C ALA A 433 -9.73 32.29 -16.56
N ILE A 434 -10.01 31.14 -17.21
CA ILE A 434 -9.41 30.77 -18.50
C ILE A 434 -9.73 31.82 -19.57
N PHE A 435 -11.00 32.23 -19.72
CA PHE A 435 -11.40 33.21 -20.74
C PHE A 435 -10.95 34.64 -20.45
N LYS A 436 -10.47 34.95 -19.24
CA LYS A 436 -9.79 36.22 -18.95
C LYS A 436 -8.31 36.19 -19.31
N VAL A 437 -7.69 35.01 -19.34
CA VAL A 437 -6.29 34.83 -19.76
C VAL A 437 -6.19 34.70 -21.28
N ILE A 438 -7.04 33.87 -21.89
CA ILE A 438 -7.07 33.66 -23.34
C ILE A 438 -7.89 34.80 -23.99
N PRO A 439 -7.35 35.53 -24.99
CA PRO A 439 -8.08 36.60 -25.65
C PRO A 439 -9.43 36.14 -26.21
N LYS A 440 -10.49 36.85 -25.83
CA LYS A 440 -11.88 36.53 -26.21
C LYS A 440 -12.06 36.38 -27.73
N ALA A 441 -11.39 37.21 -28.53
CA ALA A 441 -11.47 37.14 -30.00
C ALA A 441 -11.01 35.78 -30.57
N LEU A 442 -10.10 35.06 -29.90
CA LEU A 442 -9.65 33.74 -30.32
C LEU A 442 -10.64 32.65 -29.87
N ILE A 443 -11.20 32.79 -28.66
CA ILE A 443 -12.26 31.91 -28.14
C ILE A 443 -13.50 31.99 -29.02
N ASP A 444 -13.93 33.19 -29.40
CA ASP A 444 -15.14 33.41 -30.21
C ASP A 444 -15.04 32.68 -31.57
N ARG A 445 -13.86 32.66 -32.20
CA ARG A 445 -13.63 31.91 -33.44
C ARG A 445 -13.83 30.40 -33.30
N VAL A 446 -13.45 29.83 -32.16
CA VAL A 446 -13.64 28.40 -31.88
C VAL A 446 -15.11 28.14 -31.52
N TYR A 447 -15.71 29.02 -30.72
CA TYR A 447 -17.11 28.97 -30.33
C TYR A 447 -18.05 28.93 -31.53
N GLU A 448 -17.88 29.85 -32.50
CA GLU A 448 -18.72 29.93 -33.69
C GLU A 448 -18.68 28.65 -34.53
N LYS A 449 -17.49 28.04 -34.67
CA LYS A 449 -17.33 26.77 -35.38
C LYS A 449 -17.98 25.60 -34.64
N ALA A 450 -17.85 25.56 -33.31
CA ALA A 450 -18.51 24.55 -32.48
C ALA A 450 -20.04 24.65 -32.59
N VAL A 451 -20.61 25.85 -32.48
CA VAL A 451 -22.05 26.08 -32.66
C VAL A 451 -22.50 25.62 -34.05
N LYS A 452 -21.77 26.00 -35.11
CA LYS A 452 -22.10 25.61 -36.49
C LYS A 452 -22.08 24.09 -36.68
N TYR A 453 -21.14 23.39 -36.06
CA TYR A 453 -21.02 21.93 -36.15
C TYR A 453 -22.12 21.22 -35.34
N ALA A 454 -22.47 21.74 -34.16
CA ALA A 454 -23.46 21.18 -33.25
C ALA A 454 -24.91 21.22 -33.76
N VAL A 455 -25.25 22.23 -34.56
CA VAL A 455 -26.62 22.46 -35.08
C VAL A 455 -26.90 21.60 -36.34
N GLY A 456 -26.13 20.54 -36.59
CA GLY A 456 -26.27 19.66 -37.78
C GLY A 456 -27.70 19.13 -38.06
N ASP A 457 -27.99 18.81 -39.32
CA ASP A 457 -29.32 18.48 -39.88
C ASP A 457 -29.94 17.20 -39.24
N GLN A 458 -31.19 17.26 -38.74
CA GLN A 458 -31.89 16.34 -37.80
C GLN A 458 -31.95 14.81 -38.12
N LYS A 459 -31.32 14.30 -39.18
CA LYS A 459 -31.49 12.92 -39.70
C LYS A 459 -30.57 11.83 -39.11
N THR A 460 -29.72 12.12 -38.12
CA THR A 460 -28.55 11.25 -37.80
C THR A 460 -28.74 10.20 -36.70
N LEU A 461 -29.49 10.48 -35.61
CA LEU A 461 -29.56 9.58 -34.44
C LEU A 461 -30.41 8.32 -34.68
N SER A 462 -31.58 8.46 -35.31
CA SER A 462 -32.43 7.33 -35.66
C SER A 462 -31.74 6.35 -36.62
N ASN A 463 -30.91 6.87 -37.52
CA ASN A 463 -30.09 6.04 -38.40
C ASN A 463 -29.03 5.24 -37.63
N ARG A 464 -28.38 5.84 -36.63
CA ARG A 464 -27.35 5.16 -35.82
C ARG A 464 -27.91 3.99 -35.00
N ARG A 465 -29.09 4.16 -34.38
CA ARG A 465 -29.77 3.07 -33.64
C ARG A 465 -30.01 1.86 -34.53
N ASN A 466 -30.59 2.09 -35.71
CA ASN A 466 -30.89 1.03 -36.66
C ASN A 466 -29.64 0.29 -37.16
N ILE A 467 -28.52 1.01 -37.37
CA ILE A 467 -27.25 0.39 -37.80
C ILE A 467 -26.71 -0.57 -36.73
N VAL A 468 -26.72 -0.17 -35.46
CA VAL A 468 -26.19 -1.00 -34.36
C VAL A 468 -27.03 -2.25 -34.15
N PHE A 469 -28.36 -2.12 -34.09
CA PHE A 469 -29.25 -3.27 -33.90
C PHE A 469 -29.21 -4.26 -35.09
N ASN A 470 -29.05 -3.77 -36.32
CA ASN A 470 -28.90 -4.65 -37.48
C ASN A 470 -27.62 -5.50 -37.43
N ARG A 471 -26.52 -5.01 -36.83
CA ARG A 471 -25.28 -5.78 -36.66
C ARG A 471 -25.47 -6.96 -35.70
N PHE A 472 -26.16 -6.74 -34.57
CA PHE A 472 -26.45 -7.82 -33.62
C PHE A 472 -27.40 -8.87 -34.21
N LYS A 473 -28.37 -8.43 -35.01
CA LYS A 473 -29.24 -9.35 -35.75
C LYS A 473 -28.46 -10.24 -36.72
N GLN A 474 -27.44 -9.71 -37.39
CA GLN A 474 -26.55 -10.49 -38.27
C GLN A 474 -25.67 -11.50 -37.50
N LEU A 475 -25.40 -11.25 -36.22
CA LEU A 475 -24.68 -12.16 -35.33
C LEU A 475 -25.57 -13.24 -34.68
N GLY A 476 -26.86 -13.31 -35.05
CA GLY A 476 -27.81 -14.28 -34.51
C GLY A 476 -28.38 -13.92 -33.13
N ILE A 477 -28.20 -12.67 -32.67
CA ILE A 477 -28.71 -12.20 -31.37
C ILE A 477 -30.06 -11.50 -31.59
N GLU A 478 -31.11 -12.06 -31.00
CA GLU A 478 -32.46 -11.49 -31.04
C GLU A 478 -32.54 -10.17 -30.25
N PRO A 479 -33.12 -9.09 -30.81
CA PRO A 479 -33.26 -7.80 -30.13
C PRO A 479 -33.94 -7.87 -28.75
N SER A 480 -34.82 -8.84 -28.55
CA SER A 480 -35.51 -9.06 -27.26
C SER A 480 -34.57 -9.42 -26.11
N LYS A 481 -33.44 -10.09 -26.37
CA LYS A 481 -32.41 -10.37 -25.36
C LYS A 481 -31.68 -9.09 -24.93
N ILE A 482 -31.41 -8.22 -25.89
CA ILE A 482 -30.76 -6.92 -25.68
C ILE A 482 -31.67 -6.00 -24.86
N PHE A 483 -32.96 -5.95 -25.22
CA PHE A 483 -33.99 -5.21 -24.49
C PHE A 483 -34.08 -5.64 -23.03
N ARG A 484 -34.08 -6.95 -22.77
CA ARG A 484 -34.12 -7.50 -21.41
C ARG A 484 -32.87 -7.17 -20.60
N PHE A 485 -31.69 -7.23 -21.20
CA PHE A 485 -30.42 -6.92 -20.53
C PHE A 485 -30.30 -5.44 -20.12
N PHE A 486 -30.76 -4.52 -20.99
CA PHE A 486 -30.75 -3.08 -20.71
C PHE A 486 -32.03 -2.57 -20.02
N ASN A 487 -32.99 -3.45 -19.76
CA ASN A 487 -34.30 -3.11 -19.19
C ASN A 487 -35.03 -2.01 -19.98
N LYS A 488 -35.17 -2.19 -21.30
CA LYS A 488 -35.84 -1.28 -22.25
C LYS A 488 -36.92 -1.99 -23.06
N ALA A 489 -37.92 -1.26 -23.54
CA ALA A 489 -39.03 -1.84 -24.30
C ALA A 489 -38.85 -1.74 -25.82
N THR A 490 -38.21 -0.68 -26.33
CA THR A 490 -38.05 -0.45 -27.77
C THR A 490 -36.68 0.15 -28.13
N ILE A 491 -36.33 0.16 -29.44
CA ILE A 491 -35.07 0.71 -29.96
C ILE A 491 -34.98 2.23 -29.71
N GLU A 492 -36.11 2.92 -29.70
CA GLU A 492 -36.20 4.38 -29.54
C GLU A 492 -35.80 4.83 -28.14
N GLU A 493 -35.90 3.95 -27.14
CA GLU A 493 -35.52 4.20 -25.75
C GLU A 493 -34.00 4.09 -25.52
N PHE A 494 -33.25 3.57 -26.50
CA PHE A 494 -31.79 3.46 -26.40
C PHE A 494 -31.14 4.83 -26.61
N THR A 495 -30.44 5.28 -25.58
CA THR A 495 -29.65 6.51 -25.58
C THR A 495 -28.32 6.31 -26.29
N LEU A 496 -27.57 7.39 -26.52
CA LEU A 496 -26.22 7.28 -27.09
C LEU A 496 -25.30 6.41 -26.21
N ALA A 497 -25.39 6.54 -24.88
CA ALA A 497 -24.62 5.72 -23.94
C ALA A 497 -24.99 4.23 -24.03
N ASP A 498 -26.26 3.90 -24.25
CA ASP A 498 -26.68 2.50 -24.44
C ASP A 498 -26.12 1.93 -25.76
N LEU A 499 -26.05 2.75 -26.82
CA LEU A 499 -25.43 2.35 -28.09
C LEU A 499 -23.91 2.14 -27.96
N GLU A 500 -23.22 2.94 -27.13
CA GLU A 500 -21.80 2.74 -26.83
C GLU A 500 -21.56 1.41 -26.12
N ASN A 501 -22.35 1.11 -25.09
CA ASN A 501 -22.29 -0.17 -24.39
C ASN A 501 -22.56 -1.35 -25.35
N LEU A 502 -23.54 -1.22 -26.24
CA LEU A 502 -23.81 -2.21 -27.27
C LEU A 502 -22.62 -2.39 -28.21
N MET A 503 -22.03 -1.31 -28.74
CA MET A 503 -20.86 -1.41 -29.61
C MET A 503 -19.66 -2.07 -28.90
N GLY A 504 -19.47 -1.80 -27.61
CA GLY A 504 -18.47 -2.46 -26.78
C GLY A 504 -18.69 -3.99 -26.70
N ILE A 505 -19.90 -4.42 -26.37
CA ILE A 505 -20.26 -5.85 -26.32
C ILE A 505 -20.05 -6.52 -27.69
N GLY A 506 -20.43 -5.84 -28.77
CA GLY A 506 -20.25 -6.34 -30.14
C GLY A 506 -18.78 -6.49 -30.54
N THR A 507 -17.91 -5.63 -30.02
CA THR A 507 -16.46 -5.71 -30.23
C THR A 507 -15.87 -6.90 -29.47
N SER A 508 -16.25 -7.11 -28.21
CA SER A 508 -15.81 -8.27 -27.42
C SER A 508 -16.21 -9.62 -28.02
N ILE A 509 -17.39 -9.69 -28.67
CA ILE A 509 -17.82 -10.89 -29.42
C ILE A 509 -16.96 -11.09 -30.66
N LYS A 510 -16.71 -10.02 -31.42
CA LYS A 510 -15.89 -10.06 -32.64
C LYS A 510 -14.45 -10.49 -32.37
N ASP A 511 -13.89 -10.05 -31.24
CA ASP A 511 -12.51 -10.34 -30.83
C ASP A 511 -12.37 -11.69 -30.11
N GLY A 512 -13.47 -12.45 -29.93
CA GLY A 512 -13.49 -13.78 -29.34
C GLY A 512 -13.39 -13.82 -27.82
N TYR A 513 -13.46 -12.67 -27.14
CA TYR A 513 -13.42 -12.58 -25.68
C TYR A 513 -14.75 -12.91 -25.00
N LEU A 514 -15.86 -12.81 -25.74
CA LEU A 514 -17.20 -13.12 -25.25
C LEU A 514 -17.91 -14.06 -26.23
N GLU A 515 -18.27 -15.24 -25.76
CA GLU A 515 -19.08 -16.18 -26.55
C GLU A 515 -20.49 -15.59 -26.78
N ILE A 516 -21.01 -15.76 -28.00
CA ILE A 516 -22.32 -15.23 -28.41
C ILE A 516 -23.43 -15.67 -27.45
N ASP A 517 -23.36 -16.92 -26.97
CA ASP A 517 -24.38 -17.51 -26.08
C ASP A 517 -24.31 -16.98 -24.64
N LYS A 518 -23.20 -16.35 -24.25
CA LYS A 518 -23.01 -15.69 -22.95
C LYS A 518 -23.23 -14.18 -23.03
N ALA A 519 -23.26 -13.62 -24.24
CA ALA A 519 -23.61 -12.22 -24.44
C ALA A 519 -25.06 -11.98 -24.03
N PHE A 520 -25.28 -11.01 -23.14
CA PHE A 520 -26.59 -10.64 -22.60
C PHE A 520 -27.23 -11.68 -21.65
N VAL A 521 -26.42 -12.51 -20.97
CA VAL A 521 -26.83 -13.36 -19.84
C VAL A 521 -26.58 -12.64 -18.52
N LEU A 522 -27.51 -12.73 -17.57
CA LEU A 522 -27.37 -12.21 -16.21
C LEU A 522 -27.15 -13.41 -15.28
N ASP A 523 -25.91 -13.66 -14.85
CA ASP A 523 -25.59 -14.54 -13.72
C ASP A 523 -24.44 -13.99 -12.87
N GLU A 524 -24.44 -14.41 -11.60
CA GLU A 524 -23.99 -13.74 -10.36
C GLU A 524 -22.46 -13.54 -10.15
N GLU A 525 -22.16 -12.49 -9.36
CA GLU A 525 -20.97 -12.12 -8.56
C GLU A 525 -19.56 -12.64 -8.91
N THR A 526 -18.60 -11.71 -9.05
CA THR A 526 -17.17 -11.96 -8.77
C THR A 526 -16.62 -10.97 -7.73
N THR A 527 -16.16 -11.53 -6.61
CA THR A 527 -15.57 -10.86 -5.43
C THR A 527 -14.08 -11.24 -5.34
N PRO A 528 -13.18 -10.45 -4.71
CA PRO A 528 -11.74 -10.76 -4.68
C PRO A 528 -11.43 -12.04 -3.89
N LEU A 529 -10.41 -12.79 -4.31
CA LEU A 529 -9.98 -14.07 -3.72
C LEU A 529 -9.72 -13.99 -2.20
N ASN A 530 -10.30 -14.93 -1.46
CA ASN A 530 -10.14 -15.10 -0.02
C ASN A 530 -8.71 -15.57 0.33
N VAL A 531 -7.94 -14.77 1.07
CA VAL A 531 -6.56 -15.06 1.52
C VAL A 531 -6.48 -16.39 2.29
N GLU A 532 -7.51 -16.72 3.07
CA GLU A 532 -7.59 -17.98 3.83
C GLU A 532 -7.62 -19.19 2.90
N GLU A 533 -8.32 -19.08 1.77
CA GLU A 533 -8.47 -20.13 0.77
C GLU A 533 -7.15 -20.37 0.02
N ARG A 534 -6.39 -19.30 -0.26
CA ARG A 534 -5.05 -19.39 -0.85
C ARG A 534 -4.08 -20.18 0.04
N VAL A 535 -4.07 -19.92 1.35
CA VAL A 535 -3.22 -20.67 2.30
C VAL A 535 -3.68 -22.11 2.42
N LYS A 536 -5.00 -22.37 2.53
CA LYS A 536 -5.54 -23.74 2.58
C LYS A 536 -5.16 -24.58 1.36
N ASN A 537 -5.18 -24.00 0.16
CA ASN A 537 -4.81 -24.70 -1.07
C ASN A 537 -3.34 -25.13 -1.11
N LEU A 538 -2.45 -24.43 -0.42
CA LEU A 538 -1.04 -24.81 -0.29
C LEU A 538 -0.82 -25.92 0.75
N LEU A 539 -1.73 -26.10 1.69
CA LEU A 539 -1.65 -27.17 2.70
C LEU A 539 -2.15 -28.52 2.18
N ASN A 540 -2.96 -28.53 1.11
CA ASN A 540 -3.55 -29.75 0.54
C ASN A 540 -2.76 -30.36 -0.63
N ASN A 541 -1.69 -29.70 -1.08
CA ASN A 541 -0.73 -30.18 -2.08
C ASN A 541 0.62 -30.49 -1.43
#